data_AF-A0A5M7C6I1-F1
#
_entry.id   AF-A0A5M7C6I1-F1
#
_cell.length_a   1.000
_cell.length_b   1.000
_cell.length_c   1.000
_cell.angle_alpha   90.00
_cell.angle_beta   90.00
_cell.angle_gamma   90.00
#
_symmetry.space_group_name_H-M   'P 1'
#
loop_
_entity.id
_entity.type
_entity.pdbx_description
1 polymer ?
#
loop_
_entity_poly.entity_id
_entity_poly.type
_entity_poly.pdbx_seq_one_letter_code
_entity_poly.pdbx_strand_id
1 'polypeptide(L)'
;MTALPKAPALVRTWFGDARAWDSLLLEVRTPSAEGFVANIVPVDDLAFEGLSAAELVARQEGGTAVSFLADERTLTDAERPVLAVRVLRRSHVDEQPFRVVPAALWSVENNISTGNMDWADFTRSADDGGVFRGF
;
A
#
# COMPACT_ATOMS: atom_id res chain seq x y z
N MET A 1 -9.97 11.34 -17.33
CA MET A 1 -8.93 10.98 -16.36
C MET A 1 -9.42 9.77 -15.59
N THR A 2 -8.61 8.72 -15.47
CA THR A 2 -8.98 7.55 -14.66
C THR A 2 -9.04 7.95 -13.17
N ALA A 3 -10.14 7.58 -12.51
CA ALA A 3 -10.37 7.86 -11.10
C ALA A 3 -9.84 6.71 -10.23
N LEU A 4 -9.36 7.03 -9.02
CA LEU A 4 -9.04 6.04 -8.00
C LEU A 4 -10.32 5.48 -7.37
N PRO A 5 -10.35 4.20 -6.98
CA PRO A 5 -11.49 3.64 -6.28
C PRO A 5 -11.67 4.30 -4.90
N LYS A 6 -12.92 4.37 -4.42
CA LYS A 6 -13.26 4.83 -3.06
C LYS A 6 -13.10 3.71 -2.01
N ALA A 7 -12.05 2.92 -2.16
CA ALA A 7 -11.66 1.78 -1.34
C ALA A 7 -10.12 1.70 -1.32
N PRO A 8 -9.49 0.96 -0.38
CA PRO A 8 -8.05 0.75 -0.40
C PRO A 8 -7.58 0.26 -1.77
N ALA A 9 -6.62 0.97 -2.37
CA ALA A 9 -6.10 0.65 -3.70
C ALA A 9 -4.64 0.19 -3.62
N LEU A 10 -4.25 -0.75 -4.48
CA LEU A 10 -2.84 -1.00 -4.80
C LEU A 10 -2.60 -0.51 -6.22
N VAL A 11 -1.97 0.66 -6.33
CA VAL A 11 -1.76 1.34 -7.61
C VAL A 11 -0.38 0.99 -8.15
N ARG A 12 -0.32 0.40 -9.34
CA ARG A 12 0.93 0.20 -10.06
C ARG A 12 1.39 1.53 -10.64
N THR A 13 2.60 1.94 -10.30
CA THR A 13 3.19 3.21 -10.76
C THR A 13 4.46 3.00 -11.58
N TRP A 14 4.95 1.77 -11.68
CA TRP A 14 6.07 1.39 -12.54
C TRP A 14 5.74 0.16 -13.37
N PHE A 15 6.08 0.20 -14.66
CA PHE A 15 5.59 -0.77 -15.65
C PHE A 15 6.70 -1.61 -16.31
N GLY A 16 7.94 -1.56 -15.81
CA GLY A 16 9.08 -2.24 -16.41
C GLY A 16 9.09 -3.77 -16.26
N ASP A 17 8.27 -4.34 -15.37
CA ASP A 17 8.09 -5.79 -15.24
C ASP A 17 6.62 -6.14 -14.90
N ALA A 18 5.93 -6.77 -15.85
CA ALA A 18 4.55 -7.23 -15.66
C ALA A 18 4.46 -8.52 -14.85
N ARG A 19 5.47 -9.40 -14.91
CA ARG A 19 5.48 -10.65 -14.14
C ARG A 19 5.70 -10.37 -12.65
N ALA A 20 6.52 -9.38 -12.33
CA ALA A 20 6.70 -8.92 -10.96
C ALA A 20 5.38 -8.37 -10.38
N TRP A 21 4.60 -7.64 -11.18
CA TRP A 21 3.27 -7.17 -10.79
C TRP A 21 2.30 -8.33 -10.51
N ASP A 22 2.21 -9.32 -11.41
CA ASP A 22 1.36 -10.50 -11.19
C ASP A 22 1.78 -11.29 -9.94
N SER A 23 3.09 -11.42 -9.71
CA SER A 23 3.64 -12.10 -8.53
C SER A 23 3.29 -11.36 -7.23
N LEU A 24 3.40 -10.03 -7.24
CA LEU A 24 2.98 -9.19 -6.12
C LEU A 24 1.49 -9.39 -5.81
N LEU A 25 0.62 -9.38 -6.82
CA LEU A 25 -0.82 -9.58 -6.62
C LEU A 25 -1.15 -10.95 -6.04
N LEU A 26 -0.42 -11.99 -6.44
CA LEU A 26 -0.57 -13.32 -5.87
C LEU A 26 -0.18 -13.34 -4.38
N GLU A 27 0.94 -12.72 -4.04
CA GLU A 27 1.45 -12.67 -2.66
C GLU A 27 0.50 -11.89 -1.74
N VAL A 28 0.04 -10.70 -2.15
CA VAL A 28 -0.89 -9.89 -1.36
C VAL A 28 -2.25 -10.60 -1.16
N ARG A 29 -2.66 -11.45 -2.10
CA ARG A 29 -3.90 -12.24 -2.01
C ARG A 29 -3.73 -13.56 -1.27
N THR A 30 -2.50 -13.93 -0.92
CA THR A 30 -2.24 -15.16 -0.16
C THR A 30 -2.65 -14.92 1.30
N PRO A 31 -3.59 -15.72 1.85
CA PRO A 31 -3.98 -15.55 3.24
C PRO A 31 -2.81 -15.74 4.21
N SER A 32 -2.79 -14.97 5.29
CA SER A 32 -1.86 -15.18 6.40
C SER A 32 -2.07 -16.55 7.06
N ALA A 33 -1.17 -16.94 7.97
CA ALA A 33 -1.33 -18.18 8.75
C ALA A 33 -2.66 -18.24 9.54
N GLU A 34 -3.22 -17.06 9.88
CA GLU A 34 -4.50 -16.90 10.58
C GLU A 34 -5.68 -16.69 9.62
N GLY A 35 -5.45 -16.74 8.31
CA GLY A 35 -6.49 -16.64 7.28
C GLY A 35 -6.85 -15.21 6.88
N PHE A 36 -6.06 -14.20 7.27
CA PHE A 36 -6.32 -12.80 6.90
C PHE A 36 -5.78 -12.46 5.51
N VAL A 37 -6.50 -11.60 4.79
CA VAL A 37 -6.10 -11.06 3.48
C VAL A 37 -6.43 -9.57 3.42
N ALA A 38 -5.65 -8.80 2.66
CA ALA A 38 -5.89 -7.38 2.45
C ALA A 38 -7.08 -7.16 1.49
N ASN A 39 -8.01 -6.27 1.87
CA ASN A 39 -9.17 -5.88 1.07
C ASN A 39 -8.82 -4.71 0.16
N ILE A 40 -8.00 -4.98 -0.86
CA ILE A 40 -7.50 -3.96 -1.79
C ILE A 40 -8.01 -4.13 -3.23
N VAL A 41 -8.14 -3.02 -3.93
CA VAL A 41 -8.44 -2.96 -5.37
C VAL A 41 -7.15 -2.73 -6.15
N PRO A 42 -6.67 -3.70 -6.96
CA PRO A 42 -5.54 -3.47 -7.86
C PRO A 42 -5.89 -2.43 -8.93
N VAL A 43 -4.99 -1.49 -9.18
CA VAL A 43 -5.11 -0.48 -10.23
C VAL A 43 -3.87 -0.58 -11.13
N ASP A 44 -4.06 -1.12 -12.34
CA ASP A 44 -3.04 -1.32 -13.38
C ASP A 44 -3.42 -0.49 -14.61
N ASP A 45 -3.15 0.81 -14.56
CA ASP A 45 -3.43 1.77 -15.63
C ASP A 45 -2.24 2.71 -15.79
N LEU A 46 -1.69 2.80 -17.00
CA LEU A 46 -0.56 3.66 -17.36
C LEU A 46 -0.79 5.14 -17.03
N ALA A 47 -2.03 5.59 -16.88
CA ALA A 47 -2.35 6.94 -16.39
C ALA A 47 -1.87 7.23 -14.96
N PHE A 48 -1.40 6.22 -14.23
CA PHE A 48 -0.79 6.33 -12.90
C PHE A 48 0.72 6.06 -12.88
N GLU A 49 1.37 5.93 -14.05
CA GLU A 49 2.83 5.82 -14.11
C GLU A 49 3.49 7.02 -13.40
N GLY A 50 4.45 6.72 -12.52
CA GLY A 50 5.16 7.71 -11.73
C GLY A 50 4.36 8.41 -10.63
N LEU A 51 3.11 8.00 -10.34
CA LEU A 51 2.29 8.62 -9.30
C LEU A 51 3.01 8.59 -7.94
N SER A 52 3.23 9.76 -7.36
CA SER A 52 3.84 9.91 -6.04
C SER A 52 2.82 9.73 -4.90
N ALA A 53 3.33 9.52 -3.67
CA ALA A 53 2.48 9.45 -2.48
C ALA A 53 1.66 10.74 -2.26
N ALA A 54 2.25 11.91 -2.47
CA ALA A 54 1.55 13.19 -2.34
C ALA A 54 0.42 13.34 -3.37
N GLU A 55 0.65 12.91 -4.61
CA GLU A 55 -0.40 12.92 -5.65
C GLU A 55 -1.49 11.88 -5.38
N LEU A 56 -1.13 10.70 -4.85
CA LEU A 56 -2.12 9.72 -4.40
C LEU A 56 -3.06 10.32 -3.34
N VAL A 57 -2.52 11.01 -2.33
CA VAL A 57 -3.32 11.71 -1.30
C VAL A 57 -4.22 12.76 -1.94
N ALA A 58 -3.70 13.57 -2.86
CA ALA A 58 -4.47 14.62 -3.53
C ALA A 58 -5.60 14.07 -4.41
N ARG A 59 -5.39 12.91 -5.05
CA ARG A 59 -6.36 12.27 -5.97
C ARG A 59 -7.37 11.37 -5.28
N GLN A 60 -7.12 10.93 -4.04
CA GLN A 60 -8.05 10.08 -3.31
C GLN A 60 -9.31 10.87 -2.90
N GLU A 61 -10.48 10.48 -3.43
CA GLU A 61 -11.76 11.16 -3.17
C GLU A 61 -12.46 10.70 -1.88
N GLY A 62 -11.70 10.14 -0.92
CA GLY A 62 -12.22 9.55 0.31
C GLY A 62 -12.65 8.08 0.16
N GLY A 63 -13.35 7.57 1.17
CA GLY A 63 -13.81 6.17 1.23
C GLY A 63 -12.78 5.17 1.77
N THR A 64 -11.53 5.59 1.98
CA THR A 64 -10.48 4.79 2.61
C THR A 64 -9.55 5.67 3.44
N ALA A 65 -8.91 5.07 4.46
CA ALA A 65 -7.87 5.69 5.26
C ALA A 65 -6.45 5.40 4.72
N VAL A 66 -6.28 4.34 3.94
CA VAL A 66 -4.98 3.88 3.40
C VAL A 66 -5.11 3.39 1.96
N SER A 67 -4.10 3.70 1.17
CA SER A 67 -3.88 3.14 -0.17
C SER A 67 -2.38 2.88 -0.35
N PHE A 68 -2.03 2.15 -1.40
CA PHE A 68 -0.72 1.57 -1.58
C PHE A 68 -0.18 1.87 -2.99
N LEU A 69 1.13 2.06 -3.11
CA LEU A 69 1.83 2.22 -4.38
C LEU A 69 2.80 1.05 -4.61
N ALA A 70 2.72 0.45 -5.79
CA ALA A 70 3.71 -0.48 -6.33
C ALA A 70 4.56 0.26 -7.37
N ASP A 71 5.62 0.89 -6.85
CA ASP A 71 6.63 1.59 -7.65
C ASP A 71 7.78 0.68 -8.07
N GLU A 72 8.82 1.26 -8.69
CA GLU A 72 9.98 0.51 -9.19
C GLU A 72 10.59 -0.36 -8.08
N ARG A 73 10.87 0.21 -6.91
CA ARG A 73 11.43 -0.54 -5.77
C ARG A 73 10.53 -1.73 -5.40
N THR A 74 9.21 -1.55 -5.38
CA THR A 74 8.28 -2.63 -5.07
C THR A 74 8.40 -3.80 -6.06
N LEU A 75 8.65 -3.51 -7.34
CA LEU A 75 8.65 -4.53 -8.39
C LEU A 75 10.05 -5.09 -8.72
N THR A 76 11.12 -4.41 -8.32
CA THR A 76 12.51 -4.85 -8.57
C THR A 76 13.22 -5.44 -7.34
N ASP A 77 12.80 -5.06 -6.13
CA ASP A 77 13.39 -5.56 -4.88
C ASP A 77 12.90 -6.99 -4.59
N ALA A 78 13.77 -7.82 -3.99
CA ALA A 78 13.48 -9.21 -3.66
C ALA A 78 12.35 -9.33 -2.62
N GLU A 79 12.26 -8.40 -1.65
CA GLU A 79 11.21 -8.39 -0.62
C GLU A 79 9.92 -7.71 -1.09
N ARG A 80 9.94 -7.08 -2.28
CA ARG A 80 8.82 -6.34 -2.87
C ARG A 80 8.10 -5.38 -1.91
N PRO A 81 8.82 -4.53 -1.16
CA PRO A 81 8.21 -3.69 -0.15
C PRO A 81 7.29 -2.64 -0.80
N VAL A 82 5.99 -2.78 -0.58
CA VAL A 82 4.93 -1.90 -1.07
C VAL A 82 4.90 -0.61 -0.25
N LEU A 83 4.73 0.55 -0.89
CA LEU A 83 4.61 1.81 -0.15
C LEU A 83 3.18 1.99 0.36
N ALA A 84 3.00 1.97 1.68
CA ALA A 84 1.74 2.32 2.34
C ALA A 84 1.64 3.85 2.48
N VAL A 85 0.51 4.40 2.05
CA VAL A 85 0.23 5.84 2.06
C VAL A 85 -1.06 6.10 2.81
N ARG A 86 -1.00 6.93 3.85
CA ARG A 86 -2.19 7.44 4.50
C ARG A 86 -2.90 8.42 3.56
N VAL A 87 -4.18 8.19 3.29
CA VAL A 87 -5.00 9.01 2.37
C VAL A 87 -6.25 9.60 3.03
N LEU A 88 -6.34 9.52 4.36
CA LEU A 88 -7.44 10.11 5.11
C LEU A 88 -7.38 11.64 5.05
N ARG A 89 -8.49 12.30 4.65
CA ARG A 89 -8.61 13.77 4.46
C ARG A 89 -8.20 14.63 5.67
N ARG A 90 -8.14 14.05 6.88
CA ARG A 90 -7.73 14.73 8.12
C ARG A 90 -6.40 14.20 8.68
N SER A 91 -5.60 13.50 7.88
CA SER A 91 -4.30 13.02 8.35
C SER A 91 -3.42 14.20 8.75
N HIS A 92 -2.63 14.00 9.80
CA HIS A 92 -1.67 15.00 10.24
C HIS A 92 -0.51 15.09 9.24
N VAL A 93 0.18 16.23 9.24
CA VAL A 93 1.30 16.54 8.33
C VAL A 93 2.50 15.58 8.52
N ASP A 94 2.50 14.82 9.62
CA ASP A 94 3.61 13.95 10.03
C ASP A 94 3.38 12.45 9.74
N GLU A 95 2.29 12.06 9.07
CA GLU A 95 2.01 10.65 8.71
C GLU A 95 2.78 10.24 7.45
N GLN A 96 4.11 10.21 7.57
CA GLN A 96 5.00 9.82 6.47
C GLN A 96 4.68 8.41 5.97
N PRO A 97 4.72 8.18 4.64
CA PRO A 97 4.62 6.85 4.06
C PRO A 97 5.71 5.91 4.62
N PHE A 98 5.37 4.64 4.76
CA PHE A 98 6.32 3.59 5.11
C PHE A 98 6.15 2.39 4.17
N ARG A 99 7.12 1.48 4.20
CA ARG A 99 7.12 0.29 3.35
C ARG A 99 6.57 -0.91 4.11
N VAL A 100 5.88 -1.80 3.42
CA VAL A 100 5.36 -3.05 3.99
C VAL A 100 5.61 -4.20 3.03
N VAL A 101 6.13 -5.32 3.53
CA VAL A 101 6.26 -6.54 2.70
C VAL A 101 4.88 -7.10 2.37
N PRO A 102 4.67 -7.72 1.20
CA PRO A 102 3.33 -8.13 0.76
C PRO A 102 2.63 -9.07 1.76
N ALA A 103 3.38 -10.00 2.36
CA ALA A 103 2.88 -10.92 3.39
C ALA A 103 2.33 -10.25 4.66
N ALA A 104 2.73 -9.01 4.96
CA ALA A 104 2.27 -8.23 6.12
C ALA A 104 1.27 -7.14 5.75
N LEU A 105 0.98 -6.93 4.46
CA LEU A 105 0.14 -5.83 3.96
C LEU A 105 -1.29 -5.90 4.50
N TRP A 106 -1.83 -7.11 4.69
CA TRP A 106 -3.15 -7.32 5.31
C TRP A 106 -3.25 -6.70 6.70
N SER A 107 -2.16 -6.71 7.48
CA SER A 107 -2.17 -6.19 8.84
C SER A 107 -2.33 -4.67 8.82
N VAL A 108 -1.64 -4.00 7.90
CA VAL A 108 -1.79 -2.55 7.70
C VAL A 108 -3.19 -2.22 7.21
N GLU A 109 -3.65 -2.86 6.13
CA GLU A 109 -4.96 -2.57 5.54
C GLU A 109 -6.09 -2.78 6.55
N ASN A 110 -6.21 -3.99 7.11
CA ASN A 110 -7.33 -4.34 7.97
C ASN A 110 -7.40 -3.44 9.21
N ASN A 111 -6.27 -3.21 9.88
CA ASN A 111 -6.26 -2.44 11.13
C ASN A 111 -6.49 -0.95 10.89
N ILE A 112 -5.91 -0.37 9.83
CA ILE A 112 -6.10 1.05 9.53
C ILE A 112 -7.52 1.31 9.01
N SER A 113 -8.07 0.43 8.17
CA SER A 113 -9.43 0.55 7.65
C SER A 113 -10.50 0.42 8.74
N THR A 114 -10.25 -0.39 9.78
CA THR A 114 -11.17 -0.59 10.91
C THR A 114 -10.91 0.33 12.10
N GLY A 115 -9.80 1.06 12.10
CA GLY A 115 -9.38 1.89 13.23
C GLY A 115 -8.94 1.09 14.46
N ASN A 116 -8.50 -0.16 14.29
CA ASN A 116 -8.02 -1.01 15.37
C ASN A 116 -6.61 -0.63 15.85
N MET A 117 -5.79 -0.05 14.96
CA MET A 117 -4.45 0.45 15.27
C MET A 117 -4.20 1.79 14.57
N ASP A 118 -3.25 2.56 15.08
CA ASP A 118 -2.87 3.85 14.53
C ASP A 118 -1.67 3.73 13.56
N TRP A 119 -1.49 4.75 12.71
CA TRP A 119 -0.35 4.82 11.77
C TRP A 119 1.01 4.74 12.49
N ALA A 120 1.08 5.31 13.70
CA ALA A 120 2.27 5.32 14.54
C ALA A 120 2.67 3.91 15.02
N ASP A 121 1.75 2.95 15.09
CA ASP A 121 2.07 1.60 15.53
C ASP A 121 2.85 0.84 14.47
N PHE A 122 2.55 1.07 13.20
CA PHE A 122 3.26 0.46 12.08
C PHE A 122 4.61 1.13 11.82
N THR A 123 4.65 2.46 11.82
CA THR A 123 5.90 3.20 11.59
C THR A 123 6.95 2.96 12.67
N ARG A 124 6.54 2.77 13.94
CA ARG A 124 7.46 2.38 15.03
C ARG A 124 7.91 0.92 14.98
N SER A 125 7.17 0.08 14.28
CA SER A 125 7.47 -1.35 14.11
C SER A 125 8.20 -1.65 12.80
N ALA A 126 8.39 -0.64 11.95
CA ALA A 126 9.24 -0.75 10.78
C ALA A 126 10.72 -0.83 11.18
N ASP A 127 11.52 -1.54 10.39
CA ASP A 127 12.96 -1.62 10.62
C ASP A 127 13.69 -0.29 10.34
N ASP A 128 15.01 -0.29 10.52
CA ASP A 128 15.88 0.86 10.21
C ASP A 128 15.77 1.31 8.73
N GLY A 129 15.32 0.42 7.84
CA GLY A 129 15.05 0.69 6.42
C GLY A 129 13.64 1.21 6.13
N GLY A 130 12.81 1.41 7.16
CA GLY A 130 11.43 1.85 7.06
C GLY A 130 10.46 0.79 6.51
N VAL A 131 10.83 -0.50 6.61
CA VAL A 131 10.04 -1.64 6.12
C VAL A 131 9.41 -2.40 7.29
N PHE A 132 8.07 -2.42 7.33
CA PHE A 132 7.26 -3.23 8.23
C PHE A 132 7.15 -4.67 7.71
N ARG A 133 7.49 -5.64 8.57
CA ARG A 133 7.46 -7.09 8.26
C ARG A 133 6.52 -7.90 9.15
N GLY A 134 5.72 -7.23 9.98
CA GLY A 134 4.96 -7.83 11.07
C GLY A 134 5.42 -7.30 12.42
N PHE A 135 4.65 -7.64 13.46
CA PHE A 135 4.95 -7.33 14.86
C PHE A 135 5.78 -8.44 15.52
#